data_AF-A0A2R6FRU9-F1
#
_entry.id   AF-A0A2R6FRU9-F1
#
_cell.length_a   1.000
_cell.length_b   1.000
_cell.length_c   1.000
_cell.angle_alpha   90.00
_cell.angle_beta   90.00
_cell.angle_gamma   90.00
#
_symmetry.space_group_name_H-M   'P 1'
#
loop_
_entity.id
_entity.type
_entity.pdbx_description
1 polymer ?
#
loop_
_entity_poly.entity_id
_entity_poly.type
_entity_poly.pdbx_seq_one_letter_code
_entity_poly.pdbx_strand_id
1 'polypeptide(L)'
;TALAAAAGGAVAGAQPGSLVLAGGAVARAVLTRLEAPELALTGRAIADGVPESVVASGPARGTRVVTKAGGFGDERTILNCLDAL
;
A
#
# COMPACT_ATOMS: atom_id res chain seq x y z
N THR A 1 4.08 -11.00 9.65
CA THR A 1 2.85 -10.84 10.47
C THR A 1 1.68 -11.49 9.75
N ALA A 2 0.55 -11.73 10.43
CA ALA A 2 -0.65 -12.29 9.80
C ALA A 2 -1.14 -11.44 8.61
N LEU A 3 -1.12 -10.10 8.74
CA LEU A 3 -1.46 -9.17 7.66
C LEU A 3 -0.53 -9.29 6.44
N ALA A 4 0.78 -9.39 6.66
CA ALA A 4 1.71 -9.61 5.55
C ALA A 4 1.43 -10.93 4.84
N ALA A 5 1.22 -12.02 5.60
CA ALA A 5 0.88 -13.32 5.03
C ALA A 5 -0.39 -13.27 4.18
N ALA A 6 -1.45 -12.64 4.69
CA ALA A 6 -2.71 -12.46 3.98
C ALA A 6 -2.55 -11.63 2.69
N ALA A 7 -1.84 -10.48 2.76
CA ALA A 7 -1.58 -9.65 1.59
C ALA A 7 -0.78 -10.39 0.52
N GLY A 8 0.26 -11.14 0.91
CA GLY A 8 1.03 -11.97 -0.01
C GLY A 8 0.19 -13.07 -0.65
N GLY A 9 -0.68 -13.72 0.11
CA GLY A 9 -1.62 -14.72 -0.43
C GLY A 9 -2.62 -14.13 -1.41
N ALA A 10 -3.16 -12.95 -1.10
CA ALA A 10 -4.08 -12.23 -1.99
C ALA A 10 -3.41 -11.87 -3.33
N VAL A 11 -2.22 -11.26 -3.28
CA VAL A 11 -1.45 -10.90 -4.48
C VAL A 11 -1.09 -12.13 -5.32
N ALA A 12 -0.72 -13.24 -4.67
CA ALA A 12 -0.40 -14.49 -5.38
C ALA A 12 -1.63 -15.15 -6.03
N GLY A 13 -2.82 -15.00 -5.42
CA GLY A 13 -4.07 -15.53 -5.98
C GLY A 13 -4.59 -14.71 -7.16
N ALA A 14 -4.50 -13.39 -7.08
CA ALA A 14 -4.78 -12.46 -8.18
C ALA A 14 -4.15 -11.10 -7.89
N GLN A 15 -3.57 -10.47 -8.91
CA GLN A 15 -2.97 -9.16 -8.74
C GLN A 15 -4.07 -8.10 -8.43
N PRO A 16 -4.03 -7.42 -7.28
CA PRO A 16 -5.03 -6.43 -6.93
C PRO A 16 -4.85 -5.16 -7.76
N GLY A 17 -5.94 -4.41 -7.98
CA GLY A 17 -5.87 -3.08 -8.60
C GLY A 17 -5.06 -2.08 -7.76
N SER A 18 -5.10 -2.23 -6.44
CA SER A 18 -4.37 -1.37 -5.51
C SER A 18 -4.16 -2.01 -4.14
N LEU A 19 -3.20 -1.48 -3.37
CA LEU A 19 -2.97 -1.80 -1.96
C LEU A 19 -3.09 -0.54 -1.11
N VAL A 20 -3.87 -0.62 -0.03
CA VAL A 20 -3.91 0.40 1.02
C VAL A 20 -3.27 -0.18 2.28
N LEU A 21 -2.14 0.39 2.71
CA LEU A 21 -1.35 -0.11 3.83
C LEU A 21 -1.32 0.91 4.97
N ALA A 22 -2.05 0.62 6.05
CA ALA A 22 -2.12 1.48 7.22
C ALA A 22 -1.19 0.98 8.35
N GLY A 23 -0.39 1.90 8.88
CA GLY A 23 0.66 1.64 9.87
C GLY A 23 1.99 1.28 9.21
N GLY A 24 3.07 1.98 9.61
CA GLY A 24 4.40 1.79 9.00
C GLY A 24 4.95 0.36 9.18
N ALA A 25 4.72 -0.26 10.33
CA ALA A 25 5.15 -1.64 10.58
C ALA A 25 4.44 -2.65 9.66
N VAL A 26 3.14 -2.45 9.41
CA VAL A 26 2.34 -3.28 8.49
C VAL A 26 2.81 -3.05 7.06
N ALA A 27 2.92 -1.79 6.64
CA ALA A 27 3.38 -1.42 5.30
C ALA A 27 4.74 -2.05 4.99
N ARG A 28 5.72 -1.89 5.88
CA ARG A 28 7.05 -2.51 5.74
C ARG A 28 6.96 -4.03 5.66
N ALA A 29 6.23 -4.67 6.57
CA ALA A 29 6.13 -6.14 6.58
C ALA A 29 5.47 -6.70 5.31
N VAL A 30 4.45 -6.01 4.77
CA VAL A 30 3.79 -6.38 3.52
C VAL A 30 4.75 -6.19 2.34
N LEU A 31 5.36 -5.02 2.20
CA LEU A 31 6.26 -4.69 1.08
C LEU A 31 7.50 -5.58 1.05
N THR A 32 8.09 -5.88 2.21
CA THR A 32 9.19 -6.85 2.31
C THR A 32 8.76 -8.24 1.84
N ARG A 33 7.56 -8.71 2.22
CA ARG A 33 7.07 -10.01 1.76
C ARG A 33 6.76 -10.04 0.27
N LEU A 34 6.29 -8.92 -0.27
CA LEU A 34 6.05 -8.74 -1.70
C LEU A 34 7.33 -8.42 -2.49
N GLU A 35 8.51 -8.56 -1.88
CA GLU A 35 9.81 -8.29 -2.52
C GLU A 35 9.83 -6.94 -3.25
N ALA A 36 9.19 -5.94 -2.65
CA ALA A 36 9.03 -4.58 -3.16
C ALA A 36 9.94 -3.63 -2.36
N PRO A 37 11.26 -3.62 -2.63
CA PRO A 37 12.22 -2.77 -1.90
C PRO A 37 12.01 -1.29 -2.15
N GLU A 38 11.35 -0.93 -3.25
CA GLU A 38 11.18 0.44 -3.71
C GLU A 38 9.76 0.70 -4.19
N LEU A 39 9.27 1.90 -3.89
CA LEU A 39 8.01 2.44 -4.38
C LEU A 39 8.30 3.71 -5.19
N ALA A 40 7.77 3.76 -6.40
CA ALA A 40 7.83 4.96 -7.22
C ALA A 40 6.71 5.92 -6.80
N LEU A 41 7.05 7.08 -6.23
CA LEU A 41 6.07 8.10 -5.89
C LEU A 41 5.43 8.66 -7.16
N THR A 42 4.11 8.82 -7.14
CA THR A 42 3.35 9.38 -8.28
C THR A 42 3.33 10.91 -8.30
N GLY A 43 3.78 11.55 -7.21
CA GLY A 43 3.59 12.97 -6.97
C GLY A 43 2.20 13.35 -6.45
N ARG A 44 1.28 12.37 -6.33
CA ARG A 44 -0.04 12.57 -5.72
C ARG A 44 -0.05 12.12 -4.26
N ALA A 45 -0.92 12.73 -3.49
CA ALA A 45 -1.24 12.33 -2.13
C ALA A 45 -2.75 12.41 -1.92
N ILE A 46 -3.30 11.46 -1.16
CA ILE A 46 -4.72 11.45 -0.80
C ILE A 46 -4.99 12.48 0.31
N ALA A 47 -4.04 12.62 1.22
CA ALA A 47 -4.02 13.58 2.32
C ALA A 47 -2.57 13.82 2.74
N ASP A 48 -2.35 14.80 3.62
CA ASP A 48 -1.05 15.05 4.21
C ASP A 48 -0.49 13.78 4.87
N GLY A 49 0.71 13.37 4.45
CA GLY A 49 1.37 12.14 4.90
C GLY A 49 0.72 10.83 4.45
N VAL A 50 -0.14 10.87 3.43
CA VAL A 50 -0.79 9.70 2.80
C VAL A 50 -0.49 9.68 1.29
N PRO A 51 0.77 9.37 0.89
CA PRO A 51 1.19 9.44 -0.50
C PRO A 51 0.66 8.27 -1.34
N GLU A 52 0.45 8.53 -2.63
CA GLU A 52 0.24 7.51 -3.65
C GLU A 52 1.55 7.17 -4.37
N SER A 53 1.78 5.86 -4.52
CA SER A 53 2.96 5.30 -5.16
C SER A 53 2.61 4.09 -6.03
N VAL A 54 3.60 3.55 -6.74
CA VAL A 54 3.49 2.33 -7.53
C VAL A 54 4.61 1.38 -7.15
N VAL A 55 4.30 0.09 -7.03
CA VAL A 55 5.31 -0.95 -6.79
C VAL A 55 6.26 -1.04 -7.98
N ALA A 56 7.55 -0.82 -7.75
CA ALA A 56 8.55 -0.81 -8.83
C ALA A 56 8.95 -2.22 -9.29
N SER A 57 8.95 -3.20 -8.37
CA SER A 57 9.46 -4.56 -8.58
C SER A 57 8.76 -5.60 -7.70
N GLY A 58 9.02 -6.88 -7.97
CA GLY A 58 8.42 -8.01 -7.24
C GLY A 58 7.04 -8.43 -7.76
N PRO A 59 6.39 -9.41 -7.08
CA PRO A 59 5.11 -9.99 -7.52
C PRO A 59 3.95 -9.00 -7.64
N ALA A 60 4.03 -7.84 -6.99
CA ALA A 60 3.00 -6.80 -7.06
C ALA A 60 3.40 -5.64 -8.00
N ARG A 61 4.43 -5.78 -8.84
CA ARG A 61 4.90 -4.71 -9.74
C ARG A 61 3.76 -4.07 -10.54
N GLY A 62 3.76 -2.74 -10.59
CA GLY A 62 2.74 -1.94 -11.28
C GLY A 62 1.47 -1.68 -10.45
N THR A 63 1.32 -2.34 -9.30
CA THR A 63 0.17 -2.11 -8.40
C THR A 63 0.29 -0.74 -7.75
N ARG A 64 -0.82 0.02 -7.73
CA ARG A 64 -0.91 1.28 -6.99
C ARG A 64 -0.88 1.00 -5.50
N VAL A 65 -0.11 1.77 -4.74
CA VAL A 65 0.02 1.63 -3.29
C VAL A 65 -0.21 2.98 -2.63
N VAL A 66 -1.11 3.01 -1.66
CA VAL A 66 -1.22 4.10 -0.70
C VAL A 66 -0.72 3.60 0.65
N THR A 67 0.19 4.36 1.26
CA THR A 67 0.67 4.09 2.61
C THR A 67 0.18 5.18 3.55
N LYS A 68 -0.28 4.80 4.74
CA LYS A 68 -0.75 5.73 5.78
C LYS A 68 -0.04 5.43 7.09
N ALA A 69 0.69 6.39 7.66
CA ALA A 69 1.22 6.23 9.00
C ALA A 69 0.10 6.21 10.06
N GLY A 70 0.36 5.61 11.23
CA GLY A 70 -0.67 5.29 12.25
C GLY A 70 -1.51 6.50 12.69
N GLY A 71 -0.89 7.68 12.83
CA GLY A 71 -1.55 8.91 13.28
C GLY A 71 -1.86 9.94 12.18
N PHE A 72 -1.71 9.59 10.90
CA PHE A 72 -1.98 10.53 9.80
C PHE A 72 -3.39 10.36 9.23
N GLY A 73 -3.94 11.46 8.73
CA GLY A 73 -5.30 11.55 8.19
C GLY A 73 -6.37 11.69 9.26
N ASP A 74 -7.61 11.49 8.84
CA ASP A 74 -8.84 11.53 9.62
C ASP A 74 -9.62 10.20 9.51
N GLU A 75 -10.81 10.15 10.09
CA GLU A 75 -11.71 8.98 10.10
C GLU A 75 -12.14 8.53 8.70
N ARG A 76 -12.08 9.42 7.69
CA ARG A 76 -12.49 9.13 6.31
C ARG A 76 -11.32 8.74 5.41
N THR A 77 -10.08 8.89 5.88
CA THR A 77 -8.89 8.75 5.03
C THR A 77 -8.80 7.41 4.33
N ILE A 78 -9.17 6.30 4.98
CA ILE A 78 -9.17 4.98 4.32
C ILE A 78 -10.23 4.91 3.21
N LEU A 79 -11.41 5.48 3.43
CA LEU A 79 -12.45 5.56 2.40
C LEU A 79 -11.99 6.41 1.22
N ASN A 80 -11.39 7.57 1.49
CA ASN A 80 -10.83 8.44 0.45
C ASN A 80 -9.74 7.72 -0.38
N CYS A 81 -8.95 6.84 0.25
CA CYS A 81 -7.99 6.02 -0.48
C CYS A 81 -8.70 5.06 -1.43
N LEU A 82 -9.77 4.40 -0.99
CA LEU A 82 -10.53 3.46 -1.81
C LEU A 82 -11.24 4.15 -2.98
N ASP A 83 -11.77 5.37 -2.79
CA ASP A 83 -12.44 6.14 -3.84
C ASP A 83 -11.46 6.67 -4.91
N ALA A 84 -10.20 6.90 -4.54
CA ALA A 84 -9.18 7.45 -5.43
C ALA A 84 -8.39 6.38 -6.22
N LEU A 85 -8.54 5.11 -5.86
CA LEU A 85 -7.75 3.98 -6.35
C LEU A 85 -8.49 3.17 -7.43
#